data_AF-A0A075GTP9-F1
#
_entry.id   AF-A0A075GTP9-F1
#
_cell.length_a   1.000
_cell.length_b   1.000
_cell.length_c   1.000
_cell.angle_alpha   90.00
_cell.angle_beta   90.00
_cell.angle_gamma   90.00
#
_symmetry.space_group_name_H-M   'P 1'
#
loop_
_entity.id
_entity.type
_entity.pdbx_description
1 polymer ?
#
loop_
_entity_poly.entity_id
_entity_poly.type
_entity_poly.pdbx_seq_one_letter_code
_entity_poly.pdbx_strand_id
1 'polypeptide(L)'
;MEILASLKTSKFVEDIMLKELLADIISVDDVLLVVKSNGATSEMRSNSLSIRQKDQWITIGDNDGPCHMHVNPFMIKHAEFVMEEKPERTSFSVRFFDNNDERVLGCFFTKMYDEEKNLKLERKKLYDGLLEKYGQKIEIKRLMNS
;
A
#
# COMPACT_ATOMS: atom_id res chain seq x y z
N MET A 1 -0.71 23.10 28.04
CA MET A 1 0.27 22.09 27.57
C MET A 1 -0.39 20.82 27.02
N GLU A 2 -1.60 20.45 27.47
CA GLU A 2 -2.29 19.22 27.02
C GLU A 2 -2.76 19.26 25.56
N ILE A 3 -3.22 20.41 25.05
CA ILE A 3 -3.67 20.57 23.66
C ILE A 3 -2.53 20.34 22.66
N LEU A 4 -1.33 20.86 22.97
CA LEU A 4 -0.12 20.65 22.16
C LEU A 4 0.39 19.20 22.19
N ALA A 5 0.18 18.49 23.31
CA ALA A 5 0.50 17.07 23.41
C ALA A 5 -0.47 16.24 22.56
N SER A 6 -1.78 16.46 22.69
CA SER A 6 -2.84 15.81 21.89
C SER A 6 -2.67 16.02 20.38
N LEU A 7 -2.36 17.25 19.94
CA LEU A 7 -2.09 17.57 18.53
C LEU A 7 -0.83 16.89 18.01
N LYS A 8 0.23 16.77 18.81
CA LYS A 8 1.43 15.99 18.45
C LYS A 8 1.13 14.50 18.36
N THR A 9 0.29 13.96 19.25
CA THR A 9 -0.13 12.55 19.22
C THR A 9 -0.95 12.25 17.97
N SER A 10 -1.93 13.10 17.62
CA SER A 10 -2.71 12.97 16.38
C SER A 10 -1.83 13.07 15.12
N LYS A 11 -0.81 13.94 15.12
CA LYS A 11 0.18 14.04 14.03
C LYS A 11 0.98 12.78 13.79
N PHE A 12 1.40 12.15 14.87
CA PHE A 12 2.10 10.88 14.77
C PHE A 12 1.17 9.77 14.29
N VAL A 13 -0.07 9.72 14.76
CA VAL A 13 -1.02 8.62 14.45
C VAL A 13 -1.37 8.51 12.96
N GLU A 14 -1.44 9.61 12.20
CA GLU A 14 -1.85 9.57 10.78
C GLU A 14 -0.71 9.17 9.83
N ASP A 15 0.53 9.65 10.03
CA ASP A 15 1.72 9.19 9.29
C ASP A 15 2.06 7.72 9.61
N ILE A 16 1.75 7.28 10.84
CA ILE A 16 1.88 5.89 11.27
C ILE A 16 1.01 4.97 10.40
N MET A 17 -0.22 5.38 10.04
CA MET A 17 -1.15 4.51 9.30
C MET A 17 -0.69 4.11 7.89
N LEU A 18 -0.11 5.03 7.11
CA LEU A 18 0.32 4.69 5.74
C LEU A 18 1.53 3.74 5.75
N LYS A 19 2.51 4.01 6.61
CA LYS A 19 3.68 3.14 6.74
C LYS A 19 3.28 1.76 7.26
N GLU A 20 2.37 1.68 8.24
CA GLU A 20 1.84 0.42 8.75
C GLU A 20 1.08 -0.38 7.68
N LEU A 21 0.21 0.28 6.92
CA LEU A 21 -0.49 -0.35 5.79
C LEU A 21 0.50 -0.91 4.76
N LEU A 22 1.51 -0.11 4.37
CA LEU A 22 2.55 -0.57 3.44
C LEU A 22 3.35 -1.74 4.03
N ALA A 23 3.71 -1.68 5.32
CA ALA A 23 4.44 -2.74 6.02
C ALA A 23 3.65 -4.06 6.02
N ASP A 24 2.36 -4.00 6.33
CA ASP A 24 1.50 -5.18 6.32
C ASP A 24 1.35 -5.75 4.91
N ILE A 25 1.17 -4.88 3.90
CA ILE A 25 1.07 -5.31 2.49
C ILE A 25 2.36 -6.03 2.06
N ILE A 26 3.54 -5.46 2.34
CA ILE A 26 4.81 -6.05 1.88
C ILE A 26 5.21 -7.31 2.67
N SER A 27 4.63 -7.52 3.85
CA SER A 27 4.78 -8.76 4.62
C SER A 27 4.06 -9.95 3.99
N VAL A 28 3.09 -9.68 3.09
CA VAL A 28 2.41 -10.72 2.33
C VAL A 28 3.24 -11.09 1.11
N ASP A 29 3.59 -12.37 1.01
CA ASP A 29 4.26 -12.91 -0.18
C ASP A 29 3.41 -12.75 -1.45
N ASP A 30 4.11 -12.62 -2.57
CA ASP A 30 3.51 -12.55 -3.90
C ASP A 30 2.56 -11.36 -4.12
N VAL A 31 2.78 -10.25 -3.43
CA VAL A 31 2.22 -8.95 -3.81
C VAL A 31 3.13 -8.27 -4.83
N LEU A 32 2.57 -7.80 -5.93
CA LEU A 32 3.27 -7.04 -6.97
C LEU A 32 2.97 -5.55 -6.80
N LEU A 33 3.99 -4.79 -6.39
CA LEU A 33 3.97 -3.34 -6.31
C LEU A 33 4.24 -2.77 -7.71
N VAL A 34 3.36 -1.92 -8.19
CA VAL A 34 3.39 -1.38 -9.55
C VAL A 34 3.33 0.14 -9.51
N VAL A 35 4.35 0.78 -10.06
CA VAL A 35 4.40 2.23 -10.30
C VAL A 35 4.48 2.45 -11.81
N LYS A 36 3.70 3.40 -12.31
CA LYS A 36 3.62 3.69 -13.74
C LYS A 36 3.92 5.17 -13.99
N SER A 37 4.73 5.41 -15.00
CA SER A 37 4.86 6.72 -15.64
C SER A 37 4.22 6.67 -17.03
N ASN A 38 4.22 7.80 -17.73
CA ASN A 38 3.68 7.85 -19.09
C ASN A 38 4.48 6.98 -20.09
N GLY A 39 5.77 6.74 -19.82
CA GLY A 39 6.65 6.00 -20.73
C GLY A 39 7.06 4.61 -20.25
N ALA A 40 6.84 4.28 -18.97
CA ALA A 40 7.32 3.02 -18.39
C ALA A 40 6.44 2.52 -17.24
N THR A 41 6.54 1.22 -16.97
CA THR A 41 5.97 0.59 -15.77
C THR A 41 7.09 -0.15 -15.05
N SER A 42 7.16 0.04 -13.73
CA SER A 42 8.06 -0.70 -12.86
C SER A 42 7.24 -1.60 -11.94
N GLU A 43 7.67 -2.86 -11.82
CA GLU A 43 7.02 -3.87 -11.01
C GLU A 43 8.03 -4.47 -10.03
N MET A 44 7.67 -4.52 -8.75
CA MET A 44 8.51 -5.02 -7.66
C MET A 44 7.71 -6.00 -6.81
N ARG A 45 8.30 -7.16 -6.48
CA ARG A 45 7.62 -8.17 -5.65
C ARG A 45 7.89 -7.92 -4.16
N SER A 46 6.86 -8.00 -3.33
CA SER A 46 6.89 -7.67 -1.91
C SER A 46 7.76 -8.59 -1.06
N ASN A 47 7.67 -9.91 -1.25
CA ASN A 47 8.35 -11.02 -0.54
C ASN A 47 9.22 -10.62 0.67
N SER A 48 8.61 -10.01 1.70
CA SER A 48 9.28 -9.54 2.93
C SER A 48 10.39 -8.49 2.74
N LEU A 49 10.19 -7.50 1.86
CA LEU A 49 11.07 -6.34 1.73
C LEU A 49 11.14 -5.54 3.04
N SER A 50 12.30 -4.96 3.33
CA SER A 50 12.47 -4.06 4.47
C SER A 50 11.63 -2.79 4.29
N ILE A 51 11.23 -2.14 5.39
CA ILE A 51 10.56 -0.84 5.35
C ILE A 51 11.09 0.08 6.45
N ARG A 52 11.45 1.29 6.06
CA ARG A 52 11.91 2.34 6.98
C ARG A 52 11.36 3.70 6.56
N GLN A 53 11.34 4.64 7.48
CA GLN A 53 10.96 6.01 7.19
C GLN A 53 12.05 6.95 7.69
N LYS A 54 12.50 7.84 6.81
CA LYS A 54 13.48 8.88 7.11
C LYS A 54 13.03 10.16 6.42
N ASP A 55 13.00 11.25 7.17
CA ASP A 55 12.46 12.53 6.72
C ASP A 55 11.03 12.33 6.16
N GLN A 56 10.76 12.85 4.96
CA GLN A 56 9.48 12.69 4.28
C GLN A 56 9.33 11.37 3.50
N TRP A 57 10.33 10.49 3.47
CA TRP A 57 10.30 9.32 2.59
C TRP A 57 10.11 8.03 3.37
N ILE A 58 9.11 7.25 2.97
CA ILE A 58 9.00 5.83 3.32
C ILE A 58 9.78 5.05 2.25
N THR A 59 10.80 4.29 2.66
CA THR A 59 11.58 3.44 1.77
C THR A 59 11.19 1.99 1.98
N ILE A 60 10.81 1.31 0.89
CA ILE A 60 10.56 -0.14 0.82
C ILE A 60 11.73 -0.77 0.08
N GLY A 61 12.36 -1.78 0.67
CA GLY A 61 13.56 -2.42 0.17
C GLY A 61 14.87 -1.75 0.62
N ASP A 62 15.96 -2.48 0.43
CA ASP A 62 17.31 -2.03 0.79
C ASP A 62 17.94 -1.23 -0.35
N ASN A 63 18.72 -0.20 0.00
CA ASN A 63 19.37 0.66 -1.00
C ASN A 63 20.35 -0.12 -1.88
N ASP A 64 21.03 -1.11 -1.28
CA ASP A 64 21.99 -1.99 -1.96
C ASP A 64 21.32 -3.27 -2.51
N GLY A 65 20.00 -3.40 -2.34
CA GLY A 65 19.22 -4.50 -2.89
C GLY A 65 18.95 -4.34 -4.39
N PRO A 66 18.44 -5.39 -5.05
CA PRO A 66 18.17 -5.36 -6.49
C PRO A 66 17.07 -4.36 -6.89
N CYS A 67 16.22 -3.97 -5.94
CA CYS A 67 15.19 -2.96 -6.12
C CYS A 67 14.78 -2.34 -4.77
N HIS A 68 14.40 -1.07 -4.79
CA HIS A 68 13.74 -0.38 -3.68
C HIS A 68 12.81 0.69 -4.23
N MET A 69 11.90 1.18 -3.38
CA MET A 69 10.92 2.20 -3.70
C MET A 69 10.93 3.29 -2.64
N HIS A 70 10.83 4.54 -3.07
CA HIS A 70 10.58 5.68 -2.19
C HIS A 70 9.14 6.16 -2.36
N VAL A 71 8.38 6.17 -1.27
CA VAL A 71 7.00 6.64 -1.22
C VAL A 71 6.97 7.95 -0.46
N ASN A 72 6.39 8.98 -1.08
CA ASN A 72 6.11 10.26 -0.42
C ASN A 72 4.68 10.24 0.14
N PRO A 73 4.49 10.15 1.47
CA PRO A 73 3.18 10.10 2.08
C PRO A 73 2.37 11.38 1.81
N PHE A 74 3.03 12.54 1.64
CA PHE A 74 2.37 13.81 1.36
C PHE A 74 1.77 13.91 -0.04
N MET A 75 2.08 12.96 -0.94
CA MET A 75 1.52 12.89 -2.28
C MET A 75 0.37 11.89 -2.38
N ILE A 76 0.10 11.12 -1.33
CA ILE A 76 -1.02 10.17 -1.28
C ILE A 76 -2.17 10.85 -0.52
N LYS A 77 -3.36 10.84 -1.12
CA LYS A 77 -4.61 11.33 -0.52
C LYS A 77 -5.34 10.19 0.19
N HIS A 78 -5.46 9.04 -0.47
CA HIS A 78 -6.16 7.89 0.09
C HIS A 78 -5.68 6.58 -0.53
N ALA A 79 -6.04 5.47 0.11
CA ALA A 79 -5.88 4.11 -0.40
C ALA A 79 -7.22 3.39 -0.47
N GLU A 80 -7.39 2.50 -1.45
CA GLU A 80 -8.59 1.69 -1.61
C GLU A 80 -8.23 0.23 -1.85
N PHE A 81 -8.94 -0.64 -1.15
CA PHE A 81 -9.05 -2.04 -1.50
C PHE A 81 -9.94 -2.13 -2.75
N VAL A 82 -9.50 -2.85 -3.77
CA VAL A 82 -10.23 -3.00 -5.04
C VAL A 82 -10.27 -4.48 -5.45
N MET A 83 -11.51 -4.97 -5.62
CA MET A 83 -11.82 -6.22 -6.30
C MET A 83 -12.34 -5.88 -7.69
N GLU A 84 -11.62 -6.29 -8.72
CA GLU A 84 -11.95 -5.96 -10.12
C GLU A 84 -12.16 -7.25 -10.91
N GLU A 85 -13.38 -7.48 -11.40
CA GLU A 85 -13.68 -8.59 -12.29
C GLU A 85 -12.96 -8.40 -13.64
N LYS A 86 -12.16 -9.39 -14.02
CA LYS A 86 -11.55 -9.53 -15.34
C LYS A 86 -12.14 -10.75 -16.04
N PRO A 87 -12.05 -10.86 -17.37
CA PRO A 87 -12.66 -11.96 -18.12
C PRO A 87 -12.35 -13.37 -17.61
N GLU A 88 -11.16 -13.58 -17.02
CA GLU A 88 -10.74 -14.90 -16.54
C GLU A 88 -10.67 -15.05 -15.02
N ARG A 89 -10.73 -13.94 -14.27
CA ARG A 89 -10.50 -13.94 -12.82
C ARG A 89 -10.86 -12.60 -12.18
N THR A 90 -11.04 -12.59 -10.87
CA THR A 90 -11.10 -11.36 -10.08
C THR A 90 -9.68 -10.95 -9.66
N SER A 91 -9.33 -9.69 -9.89
CA SER A 91 -8.08 -9.10 -9.41
C SER A 91 -8.30 -8.49 -8.03
N PHE A 92 -7.38 -8.76 -7.10
CA PHE A 92 -7.40 -8.21 -5.73
C PHE A 92 -6.22 -7.27 -5.56
N SER A 93 -6.48 -6.02 -5.18
CA SER A 93 -5.43 -5.02 -5.03
C SER A 93 -5.71 -4.00 -3.93
N VAL A 94 -4.65 -3.38 -3.43
CA VAL A 94 -4.72 -2.10 -2.71
C VAL A 94 -4.13 -1.04 -3.62
N ARG A 95 -4.83 0.06 -3.85
CA ARG A 95 -4.43 1.14 -4.77
C ARG A 95 -4.32 2.44 -4.00
N PHE A 96 -3.25 3.19 -4.23
CA PHE A 96 -2.99 4.47 -3.60
C PHE A 96 -3.17 5.58 -4.63
N PHE A 97 -3.86 6.65 -4.23
CA PHE A 97 -4.29 7.72 -5.09
C PHE A 97 -3.79 9.07 -4.60
N ASP A 98 -3.47 9.96 -5.52
CA ASP A 98 -3.08 11.34 -5.21
C ASP A 98 -4.28 12.29 -5.07
N ASN A 99 -4.02 13.59 -5.03
CA ASN A 99 -5.07 14.61 -4.90
C ASN A 99 -6.00 14.73 -6.10
N ASN A 100 -5.56 14.29 -7.27
CA ASN A 100 -6.32 14.29 -8.51
C ASN A 100 -7.09 12.96 -8.68
N ASP A 101 -7.08 12.11 -7.66
CA ASP A 101 -7.60 10.75 -7.67
C ASP A 101 -6.94 9.88 -8.77
N GLU A 102 -5.69 10.21 -9.13
CA GLU A 102 -4.87 9.40 -10.02
C GLU A 102 -4.09 8.34 -9.23
N ARG A 103 -4.08 7.09 -9.73
CA ARG A 103 -3.39 5.99 -9.06
C ARG A 103 -1.88 6.13 -9.20
N VAL A 104 -1.20 6.39 -8.08
CA VAL A 104 0.27 6.52 -8.00
C VAL A 104 0.99 5.21 -7.68
N LEU A 105 0.35 4.30 -6.95
CA LEU A 105 0.89 2.98 -6.60
C LEU A 105 -0.24 1.94 -6.60
N GLY A 106 0.01 0.77 -7.18
CA GLY A 106 -0.87 -0.39 -7.06
C GLY A 106 -0.13 -1.57 -6.42
N CYS A 107 -0.75 -2.20 -5.43
CA CYS A 107 -0.26 -3.42 -4.78
C CYS A 107 -1.21 -4.56 -5.13
N PHE A 108 -0.82 -5.43 -6.06
CA PHE A 108 -1.65 -6.51 -6.58
C PHE A 108 -1.32 -7.83 -5.91
N PHE A 109 -2.32 -8.48 -5.31
CA PHE A 109 -2.16 -9.81 -4.75
C PHE A 109 -2.12 -10.80 -5.90
N THR A 110 -0.94 -11.37 -6.16
CA THR A 110 -0.74 -12.33 -7.25
C THR A 110 -0.78 -13.77 -6.75
N LYS A 111 -0.75 -14.73 -7.67
CA LYS A 111 -0.90 -16.17 -7.37
C LYS A 111 -2.15 -16.49 -6.52
N MET A 112 -3.22 -15.73 -6.71
CA MET A 112 -4.53 -15.92 -6.06
C MET A 112 -5.26 -17.18 -6.52
N TYR A 113 -4.85 -17.75 -7.66
CA TYR A 113 -5.51 -18.89 -8.28
C TYR A 113 -4.54 -20.06 -8.40
N ASP A 114 -5.07 -21.28 -8.36
CA ASP A 114 -4.32 -22.49 -8.68
C ASP A 114 -4.24 -22.73 -10.20
N GLU A 115 -3.68 -23.86 -10.59
CA GLU A 115 -3.49 -24.24 -12.00
C GLU A 115 -4.82 -24.49 -12.73
N GLU A 116 -5.87 -24.85 -11.99
CA GLU A 116 -7.23 -25.08 -12.50
C GLU A 116 -8.08 -23.80 -12.50
N LYS A 117 -7.49 -22.65 -12.15
CA LYS A 117 -8.14 -21.34 -12.01
C LYS A 117 -9.15 -21.27 -10.86
N ASN A 118 -9.04 -22.13 -9.85
CA ASN A 118 -9.81 -21.98 -8.61
C ASN A 118 -9.14 -20.96 -7.68
N LEU A 119 -9.95 -20.15 -6.99
CA LEU A 119 -9.45 -19.16 -6.04
C LEU A 119 -8.89 -19.85 -4.79
N LYS A 120 -7.62 -19.57 -4.49
CA LYS A 120 -6.93 -20.03 -3.27
C LYS A 120 -7.47 -19.29 -2.05
N LEU A 121 -8.27 -19.98 -1.24
CA LEU A 121 -8.95 -19.39 -0.07
C LEU A 121 -7.94 -18.87 0.96
N GLU A 122 -6.81 -19.55 1.14
CA GLU A 122 -5.72 -19.12 2.02
C GLU A 122 -5.11 -17.78 1.58
N ARG A 123 -5.00 -17.54 0.27
CA ARG A 123 -4.54 -16.25 -0.26
C ARG A 123 -5.60 -15.17 -0.11
N LYS A 124 -6.86 -15.50 -0.38
CA LYS A 124 -8.00 -14.59 -0.18
C LYS A 124 -8.08 -14.11 1.27
N LYS A 125 -7.90 -15.01 2.25
CA LYS A 125 -7.91 -14.68 3.68
C LYS A 125 -6.89 -13.60 4.06
N LEU A 126 -5.74 -13.53 3.39
CA LEU A 126 -4.75 -12.50 3.68
C LEU A 126 -5.20 -11.12 3.17
N TYR A 127 -5.78 -11.07 1.97
CA TYR A 127 -6.41 -9.85 1.48
C TYR A 127 -7.57 -9.42 2.36
N ASP A 128 -8.47 -10.35 2.68
CA ASP A 128 -9.65 -10.11 3.51
C ASP A 128 -9.27 -9.65 4.92
N GLY A 129 -8.21 -10.22 5.51
CA GLY A 129 -7.72 -9.81 6.83
C GLY A 129 -7.18 -8.38 6.84
N LEU A 130 -6.50 -7.96 5.78
CA LEU A 130 -6.09 -6.54 5.64
C LEU A 130 -7.30 -5.64 5.40
N LEU A 131 -8.25 -6.07 4.58
CA LEU A 131 -9.49 -5.33 4.33
C LEU A 131 -10.31 -5.16 5.62
N GLU A 132 -10.43 -6.20 6.44
CA GLU A 132 -11.10 -6.15 7.74
C GLU A 132 -10.39 -5.20 8.70
N LYS A 133 -9.05 -5.25 8.74
CA LYS A 133 -8.23 -4.39 9.61
C LYS A 133 -8.32 -2.91 9.26
N TYR A 134 -8.26 -2.56 7.98
CA TYR A 134 -8.13 -1.17 7.52
C TYR A 134 -9.42 -0.57 6.96
N GLY A 135 -10.41 -1.39 6.62
CA GLY A 135 -11.60 -0.99 5.89
C GLY A 135 -11.36 -0.84 4.38
N GLN A 136 -12.45 -0.64 3.63
CA GLN A 136 -12.41 -0.58 2.17
C GLN A 136 -11.62 0.62 1.63
N LYS A 137 -11.76 1.78 2.28
CA LYS A 137 -11.15 3.05 1.88
C LYS A 137 -10.50 3.71 3.10
N ILE A 138 -9.26 4.12 2.93
CA ILE A 138 -8.44 4.73 3.97
C ILE A 138 -8.05 6.12 3.51
N GLU A 139 -8.57 7.14 4.20
CA GLU A 139 -8.12 8.52 4.00
C GLU A 139 -6.76 8.71 4.67
N ILE A 140 -5.76 9.11 3.88
CA ILE A 140 -4.44 9.47 4.39
C ILE A 140 -4.49 10.96 4.68
N LYS A 141 -4.97 11.28 5.89
CA LYS A 141 -5.13 12.67 6.33
C LYS A 141 -3.76 13.35 6.39
N ARG A 142 -3.70 14.53 5.79
CA ARG A 142 -2.53 15.40 5.83
C ARG A 142 -2.69 16.34 7.00
N LEU A 143 -1.72 16.36 7.90
CA LEU A 143 -1.56 17.54 8.72
C LEU A 143 -0.80 18.58 7.91
N MET A 144 -1.58 19.45 7.26
CA MET A 144 -1.06 20.72 6.78
C MET A 144 -0.48 21.45 8.00
N ASN A 145 0.84 21.65 8.00
CA ASN A 145 1.44 22.67 8.86
C ASN A 145 0.92 24.01 8.36
N SER A 146 -0.09 24.56 9.03
CA SER A 146 -0.31 26.00 9.08
C SER A 146 0.77 26.68 9.90
#